data_AF-A0A635C2E1-F1
#
_entry.id   AF-A0A635C2E1-F1
#
_cell.length_a   1.000
_cell.length_b   1.000
_cell.length_c   1.000
_cell.angle_alpha   90.00
_cell.angle_beta   90.00
_cell.angle_gamma   90.00
#
_symmetry.space_group_name_H-M   'P 1'
#
loop_
_entity.id
_entity.type
_entity.pdbx_description
1 polymer ?
#
loop_
_entity_poly.entity_id
_entity_poly.type
_entity_poly.pdbx_seq_one_letter_code
_entity_poly.pdbx_strand_id
1 'polypeptide(L)'
;MVLLNSKRKSKKGFSLLELLLVLGIIAALVVAAFIVYPKVQASQRAQAESNNIATIQAGVKALYTSASSFTGLTNTVAVQAKIFPDNMLSGTG
;
A
#
# COMPACT_ATOMS: atom_id res chain seq x y z
N MET A 1 11.15 -56.09 45.16
CA MET A 1 10.29 -54.91 45.43
C MET A 1 10.88 -53.74 44.65
N VAL A 2 10.24 -53.32 43.55
CA VAL A 2 10.74 -52.25 42.68
C VAL A 2 9.78 -51.07 42.79
N LEU A 3 10.28 -49.91 43.24
CA LEU A 3 9.53 -48.67 43.34
C LEU A 3 9.73 -47.86 42.05
N LEU A 4 8.73 -47.81 41.16
CA LEU A 4 8.74 -46.89 40.03
C LEU A 4 8.35 -45.48 40.51
N ASN A 5 9.33 -44.57 40.55
CA ASN A 5 9.11 -43.15 40.85
C ASN A 5 8.87 -42.36 39.56
N SER A 6 7.62 -42.26 39.12
CA SER A 6 7.23 -41.45 37.96
C SER A 6 7.12 -39.97 38.32
N LYS A 7 8.22 -39.22 38.20
CA LYS A 7 8.19 -37.74 38.29
C LYS A 7 7.46 -37.17 37.07
N ARG A 8 6.16 -36.85 37.20
CA ARG A 8 5.45 -36.04 36.20
C ARG A 8 6.09 -34.65 36.14
N LYS A 9 6.83 -34.34 35.07
CA LYS A 9 7.30 -32.99 34.80
C LYS A 9 6.09 -32.10 34.51
N SER A 10 5.74 -31.22 35.45
CA SER A 10 4.76 -30.17 35.20
C SER A 10 5.27 -29.27 34.06
N LYS A 11 4.51 -29.21 32.96
CA LYS A 11 4.75 -28.25 31.89
C LYS A 11 4.20 -26.92 32.38
N LYS A 12 5.04 -25.89 32.49
CA LYS A 12 4.58 -24.53 32.78
C LYS A 12 3.79 -24.04 31.56
N GLY A 13 2.49 -23.83 31.74
CA GLY A 13 1.62 -23.16 30.76
C GLY A 13 1.62 -21.65 30.99
N PHE A 14 1.07 -20.91 30.02
CA PHE A 14 0.87 -19.48 30.16
C PHE A 14 -0.13 -19.16 31.27
N SER A 15 0.15 -18.11 32.02
CA SER A 15 -0.78 -17.56 33.00
C SER A 15 -1.94 -16.86 32.29
N LEU A 16 -3.12 -16.86 32.92
CA LEU A 16 -4.27 -16.11 32.41
C LEU A 16 -3.98 -14.61 32.29
N LEU A 17 -3.15 -14.06 33.19
CA LEU A 17 -2.74 -12.67 33.13
C LEU A 17 -1.84 -12.37 31.91
N GLU A 18 -0.97 -13.31 31.52
CA GLU A 18 -0.13 -13.16 30.33
C GLU A 18 -0.98 -13.16 29.06
N LEU A 19 -1.96 -14.06 28.98
CA LEU A 19 -2.93 -14.09 27.87
C LEU A 19 -3.73 -12.79 27.77
N LEU A 20 -4.26 -12.29 28.89
CA LEU A 20 -5.01 -11.03 28.91
C LEU A 20 -4.14 -9.83 28.48
N LEU A 21 -2.90 -9.78 28.94
CA LEU A 21 -1.97 -8.72 28.56
C LEU A 21 -1.66 -8.76 27.05
N VAL A 22 -1.40 -9.94 26.50
CA VAL A 22 -1.13 -10.11 25.06
C VAL A 22 -2.35 -9.70 24.23
N LEU A 23 -3.57 -10.08 24.66
CA LEU A 23 -4.80 -9.68 23.98
C LEU A 23 -5.00 -8.15 23.99
N GLY A 24 -4.69 -7.49 25.10
CA GLY A 24 -4.75 -6.03 25.19
C GLY A 24 -3.80 -5.33 24.21
N ILE A 25 -2.56 -5.83 24.09
CA ILE A 25 -1.58 -5.29 23.13
C ILE A 25 -2.05 -5.52 21.69
N ILE A 26 -2.52 -6.72 21.36
CA ILE A 26 -3.02 -7.03 20.01
C ILE A 26 -4.20 -6.12 19.66
N ALA A 27 -5.15 -5.92 20.57
CA ALA A 27 -6.30 -5.05 20.34
C ALA A 27 -5.85 -3.60 20.03
N ALA A 28 -4.90 -3.06 20.78
CA ALA A 28 -4.37 -1.71 20.53
C ALA A 28 -3.67 -1.60 19.16
N LEU A 29 -2.87 -2.61 18.78
CA LEU A 29 -2.20 -2.65 17.49
C LEU A 29 -3.18 -2.70 16.31
N VAL A 30 -4.25 -3.49 16.44
CA VAL A 30 -5.30 -3.61 15.41
C VAL A 30 -5.98 -2.26 15.20
N VAL A 31 -6.36 -1.55 16.28
CA VAL A 31 -6.98 -0.22 16.18
C VAL A 31 -6.03 0.78 15.50
N ALA A 32 -4.75 0.79 15.88
CA ALA A 32 -3.76 1.65 15.24
C ALA A 32 -3.61 1.37 13.74
N ALA A 33 -3.57 0.09 13.35
CA ALA A 33 -3.48 -0.32 11.95
C ALA A 33 -4.69 0.16 11.14
N PHE A 34 -5.91 0.05 11.68
CA PHE A 34 -7.13 0.53 11.01
C PHE A 34 -7.16 2.04 10.79
N ILE A 35 -6.51 2.83 11.65
CA ILE A 35 -6.42 4.28 11.48
C ILE A 35 -5.37 4.66 10.42
N VAL A 36 -4.23 3.97 10.42
CA VAL A 36 -3.08 4.30 9.55
C VAL A 36 -3.26 3.76 8.14
N TYR A 37 -3.78 2.54 7.99
CA TYR A 37 -3.87 1.86 6.70
C TYR A 37 -4.65 2.65 5.63
N PRO A 38 -5.88 3.17 5.90
CA PRO A 38 -6.61 3.96 4.91
C PRO A 38 -5.88 5.25 4.53
N LYS A 39 -5.21 5.90 5.51
CA LYS A 39 -4.45 7.13 5.28
C LYS A 39 -3.26 6.89 4.37
N VAL A 40 -2.51 5.81 4.60
CA VAL A 40 -1.37 5.41 3.76
C VAL A 40 -1.84 4.98 2.37
N GLN A 41 -2.95 4.24 2.27
CA GLN A 41 -3.51 3.86 0.97
C GLN A 41 -3.93 5.08 0.15
N ALA A 42 -4.68 6.02 0.76
CA ALA A 42 -5.09 7.25 0.11
C ALA A 42 -3.89 8.12 -0.27
N SER A 43 -2.91 8.27 0.63
CA SER A 43 -1.69 9.03 0.37
C SER A 43 -0.86 8.43 -0.76
N GLN A 44 -0.70 7.10 -0.80
CA GLN A 44 0.02 6.44 -1.90
C GLN A 44 -0.70 6.59 -3.24
N ARG A 45 -2.04 6.48 -3.26
CA ARG A 45 -2.83 6.75 -4.47
C ARG A 45 -2.67 8.20 -4.94
N ALA A 46 -2.78 9.16 -4.03
CA ALA A 46 -2.60 10.57 -4.34
C ALA A 46 -1.18 10.88 -4.84
N GLN A 47 -0.16 10.26 -4.24
CA GLN A 47 1.23 10.41 -4.69
C GLN A 47 1.46 9.79 -6.07
N ALA A 48 0.91 8.60 -6.32
CA ALA A 48 0.97 7.97 -7.63
C ALA A 48 0.29 8.85 -8.69
N GLU A 49 -0.89 9.40 -8.40
CA GLU A 49 -1.59 10.31 -9.30
C GLU A 49 -0.81 11.60 -9.55
N SER A 50 -0.24 12.21 -8.50
CA SER A 50 0.61 13.39 -8.65
C SER A 50 1.83 13.12 -9.54
N ASN A 51 2.44 11.94 -9.39
CA ASN A 51 3.57 11.55 -10.21
C ASN A 51 3.14 11.30 -11.66
N ASN A 52 1.99 10.64 -11.86
CA ASN A 52 1.42 10.41 -13.18
C ASN A 52 1.15 11.74 -13.91
N ILE A 53 0.54 12.72 -13.23
CA ILE A 53 0.28 14.06 -13.77
C ILE A 53 1.60 14.75 -14.14
N ALA A 54 2.63 14.67 -13.30
CA ALA A 54 3.94 15.25 -13.60
C ALA A 54 4.58 14.62 -14.84
N THR A 55 4.48 13.29 -15.00
CA THR A 55 4.93 12.57 -16.20
C THR A 55 4.15 13.01 -17.44
N ILE A 56 2.83 13.15 -17.34
CA ILE A 56 1.99 13.62 -18.44
C ILE A 56 2.38 15.05 -18.84
N GLN A 57 2.54 15.94 -17.85
CA GLN A 57 2.95 17.32 -18.10
C GLN A 57 4.31 17.39 -18.80
N ALA A 58 5.27 16.58 -18.35
CA ALA A 58 6.58 16.48 -18.99
C ALA A 58 6.49 15.95 -20.43
N GLY A 59 5.67 14.92 -20.68
CA GLY A 59 5.46 14.35 -22.02
C GLY A 59 4.75 15.31 -22.97
N VAL A 60 3.72 16.03 -22.52
CA VAL A 60 3.06 17.09 -23.31
C VAL A 60 4.04 18.21 -23.62
N LYS A 61 4.79 18.68 -22.62
CA LYS A 61 5.81 19.71 -22.83
C LYS A 61 6.88 19.24 -23.82
N ALA A 62 7.32 17.98 -23.73
CA ALA A 62 8.31 17.40 -24.64
C ALA A 62 7.83 17.38 -26.11
N LEU A 63 6.58 16.98 -26.34
CA LEU A 63 5.99 16.90 -27.69
C LEU A 63 5.75 18.27 -28.32
N TYR A 64 5.44 19.27 -27.51
CA TYR A 64 5.08 20.61 -27.98
C TYR A 64 6.15 21.66 -27.65
N THR A 65 7.38 21.27 -27.28
CA THR A 65 8.47 22.20 -26.92
C THR A 65 8.73 23.28 -27.97
N SER A 66 8.57 22.92 -29.25
CA SER A 66 8.82 23.79 -30.40
C SER A 66 7.52 24.24 -31.09
N ALA A 67 6.36 23.83 -30.56
CA ALA A 67 5.06 24.18 -31.12
C ALA A 67 4.53 25.44 -30.45
N SER A 68 4.03 26.39 -31.25
CA SER A 68 3.45 27.64 -30.72
C SER A 68 2.07 27.45 -30.07
N SER A 69 1.48 26.25 -30.15
CA SER A 69 0.19 25.92 -29.56
C SER A 69 0.05 24.41 -29.32
N PHE A 70 -0.84 24.02 -28.41
CA PHE A 70 -1.24 22.63 -28.18
C PHE A 70 -2.35 22.15 -29.11
N THR A 71 -2.64 22.91 -30.18
CA THR A 71 -3.67 22.57 -31.16
C THR A 71 -3.36 21.20 -31.79
N GLY A 72 -4.30 20.27 -31.73
CA GLY A 72 -4.11 18.89 -32.21
C GLY A 72 -3.70 17.88 -31.12
N LEU A 73 -3.50 18.31 -29.87
CA LEU A 73 -3.41 17.39 -28.73
C LEU A 73 -4.76 16.68 -28.56
N THR A 74 -4.84 15.45 -29.03
CA THR A 74 -5.99 14.54 -28.86
C THR A 74 -5.55 13.35 -28.01
N ASN A 75 -6.52 12.66 -27.41
CA ASN A 75 -6.23 11.43 -26.65
C ASN A 75 -5.46 10.41 -27.50
N THR A 76 -5.79 10.29 -28.79
CA THR A 76 -5.09 9.39 -29.73
C THR A 76 -3.63 9.76 -29.90
N VAL A 77 -3.31 11.04 -30.10
CA VAL A 77 -1.93 11.53 -30.25
C VAL A 77 -1.17 11.36 -28.94
N ALA A 78 -1.80 11.65 -27.80
CA ALA A 78 -1.18 11.53 -26.48
C ALA A 78 -0.88 10.07 -26.08
N VAL A 79 -1.75 9.12 -26.44
CA VAL A 79 -1.53 7.67 -26.25
C VAL A 79 -0.44 7.15 -27.19
N GLN A 80 -0.47 7.51 -28.48
CA GLN A 80 0.57 7.13 -29.44
C GLN A 80 1.95 7.64 -29.05
N ALA A 81 2.01 8.85 -28.52
CA ALA A 81 3.24 9.46 -28.05
C ALA A 81 3.66 9.01 -26.64
N LYS A 82 2.98 8.02 -26.05
CA LYS A 82 3.29 7.41 -24.74
C LYS A 82 3.44 8.44 -23.61
N ILE A 83 2.63 9.50 -23.64
CA ILE A 83 2.62 10.53 -22.61
C ILE A 83 1.99 9.99 -21.31
N PHE A 84 0.96 9.14 -21.46
CA PHE A 84 0.28 8.53 -20.34
C PHE A 84 1.07 7.33 -19.81
N PRO A 85 1.31 7.25 -18.50
CA PRO A 85 1.84 6.06 -17.85
C PRO A 85 0.97 4.80 -18.08
N ASP A 86 1.58 3.63 -18.16
CA ASP A 86 0.89 2.36 -18.45
C ASP A 86 -0.22 2.02 -17.44
N ASN A 87 -0.04 2.39 -16.17
CA ASN A 87 -1.05 2.23 -15.11
C ASN A 87 -2.29 3.12 -15.29
N MET A 88 -2.29 4.05 -16.25
CA MET A 88 -3.44 4.88 -16.61
C MET A 88 -4.09 4.45 -17.95
N LEU A 89 -3.43 3.60 -18.74
CA LEU A 89 -3.88 3.20 -20.07
C LEU A 89 -4.91 2.04 -20.07
N SER A 90 -5.37 1.61 -18.89
CA SER A 90 -6.51 0.70 -18.75
C SER A 90 -7.20 0.92 -17.42
N GLY A 91 -8.47 1.34 -17.49
CA GLY A 91 -9.37 1.52 -16.35
C GLY A 91 -9.98 0.20 -15.88
N THR A 92 -9.16 -0.75 -15.44
CA THR A 92 -9.65 -1.92 -14.67
C THR A 92 -9.18 -1.82 -13.23
N GLY A 93 -9.97 -1.07 -12.47
CA GLY A 93 -10.05 -1.06 -11.03
C GLY A 93 -11.48 -0.71 -10.64
#